data_AF-A0AAN1HGY6-F1
#
_entry.id   AF-A0AAN1HGY6-F1
#
_cell.length_a   1.000
_cell.length_b   1.000
_cell.length_c   1.000
_cell.angle_alpha   90.00
_cell.angle_beta   90.00
_cell.angle_gamma   90.00
#
_symmetry.space_group_name_H-M   'P 1'
#
loop_
_entity.id
_entity.type
_entity.pdbx_description
1 polymer ?
#
loop_
_entity_poly.entity_id
_entity_poly.type
_entity_poly.pdbx_seq_one_letter_code
_entity_poly.pdbx_strand_id
1 'polypeptide(L)'
;MLSPDDDDLLATIKAEREIYRTFYRFFRLVDTGRYRRLVECFTKDALIEYDVMPGPTQRFHGRDDFAAFMSAGRAGRHEPTVAHVVGQTLIEWTDGRPHLLAYVTVWHWSATRTADGRHRPADWTVVGLVEDDFEQEDGRWLISRRHVEPVAGLVAAGRGPV
;
A
#
# COMPACT_ATOMS: atom_id res chain seq x y z
N MET A 1 -21.08 23.60 22.55
CA MET A 1 -21.81 22.75 21.58
C MET A 1 -21.40 23.28 20.23
N LEU A 2 -20.72 22.46 19.43
CA LEU A 2 -20.39 22.80 18.04
C LEU A 2 -21.69 22.77 17.22
N SER A 3 -21.73 23.48 16.09
CA SER A 3 -22.89 23.37 15.19
C SER A 3 -22.93 21.96 14.55
N PRO A 4 -24.10 21.46 14.10
CA PRO A 4 -24.18 20.14 13.45
C PRO A 4 -23.20 19.96 12.28
N ASP A 5 -22.92 21.04 11.53
CA ASP A 5 -21.96 21.05 10.42
C ASP A 5 -20.50 20.97 10.91
N ASP A 6 -20.20 21.57 12.06
CA ASP A 6 -18.87 21.48 12.68
C ASP A 6 -18.59 20.08 13.26
N ASP A 7 -19.63 19.43 13.80
CA ASP A 7 -19.52 18.06 14.31
C ASP A 7 -19.29 17.05 13.16
N ASP A 8 -19.93 17.25 12.01
CA ASP A 8 -19.74 16.45 10.80
C ASP A 8 -18.35 16.67 10.17
N LEU A 9 -17.91 17.92 10.10
CA LEU A 9 -16.55 18.25 9.66
C LEU A 9 -15.48 17.63 10.59
N LEU A 10 -15.67 17.70 11.90
CA LEU A 10 -14.74 17.10 12.86
C LEU A 10 -14.72 15.57 12.74
N ALA A 11 -15.87 14.93 12.51
CA ALA A 11 -15.95 13.50 12.26
C ALA A 11 -15.18 13.11 10.99
N THR A 12 -15.35 13.88 9.91
CA THR A 12 -14.66 13.68 8.63
C THR A 12 -13.15 13.81 8.79
N ILE A 13 -12.65 14.87 9.45
CA ILE A 13 -11.21 15.07 9.69
C ILE A 13 -10.62 13.94 10.55
N LYS A 14 -11.38 13.45 11.55
CA LYS A 14 -10.95 12.30 12.37
C LYS A 14 -10.84 11.03 11.53
N ALA A 15 -11.85 10.76 10.69
CA ALA A 15 -11.86 9.63 9.78
C ALA A 15 -10.67 9.67 8.81
N GLU A 16 -10.45 10.80 8.13
CA GLU A 16 -9.31 10.99 7.22
C GLU A 16 -7.97 10.77 7.93
N ARG A 17 -7.83 11.26 9.16
CA ARG A 17 -6.58 11.05 9.92
C ARG A 17 -6.34 9.57 10.23
N GLU A 18 -7.39 8.79 10.48
CA GLU A 18 -7.29 7.35 10.66
C GLU A 18 -7.00 6.62 9.35
N ILE A 19 -7.66 7.01 8.26
CA ILE A 19 -7.43 6.50 6.91
C ILE A 19 -5.96 6.68 6.52
N TYR A 20 -5.41 7.89 6.66
CA TYR A 20 -3.99 8.16 6.42
C TYR A 20 -3.09 7.27 7.29
N ARG A 21 -3.41 7.07 8.57
CA ARG A 21 -2.63 6.18 9.45
C ARG A 21 -2.66 4.73 8.96
N THR A 22 -3.82 4.22 8.57
CA THR A 22 -3.97 2.87 8.01
C THR A 22 -3.17 2.73 6.72
N PHE A 23 -3.31 3.70 5.81
CA PHE A 23 -2.62 3.76 4.53
C PHE A 23 -1.09 3.78 4.67
N TYR A 24 -0.54 4.69 5.47
CA TYR A 24 0.92 4.76 5.67
C TYR A 24 1.46 3.57 6.48
N ARG A 25 0.66 3.01 7.40
CA ARG A 25 1.04 1.81 8.15
C ARG A 25 1.24 0.62 7.21
N PHE A 26 0.41 0.46 6.18
CA PHE A 26 0.60 -0.58 5.18
C PHE A 26 2.01 -0.56 4.60
N PHE A 27 2.44 0.59 4.05
CA PHE A 27 3.77 0.70 3.42
C PHE A 27 4.90 0.48 4.42
N ARG A 28 4.74 0.97 5.65
CA ARG A 28 5.70 0.71 6.72
C ARG A 28 5.83 -0.78 7.04
N LEU A 29 4.72 -1.52 7.06
CA LEU A 29 4.74 -2.96 7.28
C LEU A 29 5.39 -3.70 6.12
N VAL A 30 5.15 -3.27 4.88
CA VAL A 30 5.81 -3.83 3.69
C VAL A 30 7.33 -3.57 3.72
N ASP A 31 7.75 -2.33 3.91
CA ASP A 31 9.18 -1.94 3.97
C ASP A 31 9.95 -2.65 5.08
N THR A 32 9.29 -2.98 6.19
CA THR A 32 9.88 -3.72 7.31
C THR A 32 9.66 -5.23 7.24
N GLY A 33 9.03 -5.72 6.17
CA GLY A 33 8.74 -7.12 5.91
C GLY A 33 7.85 -7.78 6.97
N ARG A 34 6.97 -7.00 7.63
CA ARG A 34 6.03 -7.47 8.67
C ARG A 34 4.72 -7.94 8.04
N TYR A 35 4.81 -8.80 7.03
CA TYR A 35 3.70 -9.15 6.14
C TYR A 35 2.49 -9.80 6.82
N ARG A 36 2.70 -10.62 7.86
CA ARG A 36 1.59 -11.17 8.65
C ARG A 36 0.71 -10.11 9.31
N ARG A 37 1.25 -8.90 9.53
CA ARG A 37 0.51 -7.79 10.14
C ARG A 37 -0.27 -6.95 9.13
N LEU A 38 -0.16 -7.26 7.83
CA LEU A 38 -0.92 -6.53 6.81
C LEU A 38 -2.43 -6.70 7.00
N VAL A 39 -2.88 -7.79 7.61
CA VAL A 39 -4.28 -7.99 8.01
C VAL A 39 -4.82 -6.88 8.92
N GLU A 40 -3.96 -6.12 9.61
CA GLU A 40 -4.37 -4.99 10.46
C GLU A 40 -4.80 -3.75 9.67
N CYS A 41 -4.58 -3.73 8.35
CA CYS A 41 -4.84 -2.61 7.45
C CYS A 41 -6.05 -2.82 6.53
N PHE A 42 -6.55 -4.06 6.40
CA PHE A 42 -7.61 -4.42 5.46
C PHE A 42 -8.85 -4.97 6.19
N THR A 43 -10.03 -4.73 5.62
CA THR A 43 -11.24 -5.44 6.04
C THR A 43 -11.08 -6.93 5.81
N LYS A 44 -11.86 -7.75 6.51
CA LYS A 44 -11.74 -9.22 6.41
C LYS A 44 -11.90 -9.74 4.98
N ASP A 45 -12.80 -9.13 4.22
CA ASP A 45 -13.22 -9.49 2.87
C ASP A 45 -12.62 -8.59 1.77
N ALA A 46 -11.60 -7.79 2.11
CA ALA A 46 -11.05 -6.81 1.19
C ALA A 46 -10.66 -7.39 -0.18
N LEU A 47 -11.00 -6.70 -1.25
CA LEU A 47 -10.57 -7.03 -2.61
C LEU A 47 -9.25 -6.31 -2.92
N ILE A 48 -8.21 -7.06 -3.25
CA ILE A 48 -6.87 -6.49 -3.48
C ILE A 48 -6.38 -6.92 -4.86
N GLU A 49 -6.06 -5.94 -5.71
CA GLU A 49 -5.73 -6.13 -7.12
C GLU A 49 -4.42 -5.40 -7.48
N TYR A 50 -3.49 -6.12 -8.08
CA TYR A 50 -2.16 -5.62 -8.44
C TYR A 50 -1.86 -5.92 -9.91
N ASP A 51 -1.72 -4.87 -10.71
CA ASP A 51 -1.32 -4.89 -12.14
C ASP A 51 0.16 -4.54 -12.34
N VAL A 52 0.94 -4.57 -11.25
CA VAL A 52 2.36 -4.18 -11.23
C VAL A 52 3.33 -5.34 -11.45
N MET A 53 2.81 -6.54 -11.77
CA MET A 53 3.60 -7.74 -12.06
C MET A 53 3.40 -8.17 -13.51
N PRO A 54 4.41 -8.77 -14.19
CA PRO A 54 4.21 -9.36 -15.50
C PRO A 54 3.12 -10.44 -15.47
N GLY A 55 2.21 -10.41 -16.45
CA GLY A 55 1.13 -11.39 -16.59
C GLY A 55 -0.24 -10.82 -16.20
N PRO A 56 -1.22 -11.68 -15.88
CA PRO A 56 -2.56 -11.23 -15.51
C PRO A 56 -2.57 -10.56 -14.13
N THR A 57 -3.56 -9.68 -13.93
CA THR A 57 -3.89 -9.05 -12.64
C THR A 57 -3.84 -10.07 -11.51
N GLN A 58 -3.02 -9.79 -10.49
CA GLN A 58 -3.02 -10.57 -9.26
C GLN A 58 -4.20 -10.10 -8.41
N ARG A 59 -5.11 -11.02 -8.09
CA ARG A 59 -6.31 -10.73 -7.31
C ARG A 59 -6.35 -11.59 -6.06
N PHE A 60 -6.62 -10.95 -4.93
CA PHE A 60 -6.75 -11.59 -3.63
C PHE A 60 -8.12 -11.29 -3.03
N HIS A 61 -8.74 -12.31 -2.44
CA HIS A 61 -10.06 -12.22 -1.85
C HIS A 61 -9.94 -12.33 -0.33
N GLY A 62 -9.84 -11.18 0.33
CA GLY A 62 -9.68 -11.05 1.76
C GLY A 62 -8.24 -10.86 2.21
N ARG A 63 -8.10 -10.25 3.39
CA ARG A 63 -6.81 -9.84 3.95
C ARG A 63 -5.85 -11.00 4.25
N ASP A 64 -6.40 -12.17 4.60
CA ASP A 64 -5.61 -13.33 4.99
C ASP A 64 -4.91 -13.96 3.77
N ASP A 65 -5.60 -14.03 2.63
CA ASP A 65 -5.06 -14.53 1.36
C ASP A 65 -3.87 -13.66 0.91
N PHE A 66 -4.07 -12.35 0.90
CA PHE A 66 -3.01 -11.40 0.55
C PHE A 66 -1.81 -11.47 1.52
N ALA A 67 -2.05 -11.50 2.83
CA ALA A 67 -0.97 -11.59 3.82
C ALA A 67 -0.19 -12.90 3.72
N ALA A 68 -0.86 -14.01 3.38
CA ALA A 68 -0.22 -15.30 3.14
C ALA A 68 0.68 -15.26 1.90
N PHE A 69 0.19 -14.69 0.79
CA PHE A 69 0.97 -14.51 -0.43
C PHE A 69 2.26 -13.71 -0.18
N MET A 70 2.14 -12.53 0.44
CA MET A 70 3.28 -11.67 0.76
C MET A 70 4.28 -12.37 1.70
N SER A 71 3.78 -13.16 2.65
CA SER A 71 4.63 -13.91 3.58
C SER A 71 5.39 -15.06 2.90
N ALA A 72 4.75 -15.75 1.95
CA ALA A 72 5.34 -16.85 1.21
C ALA A 72 6.44 -16.36 0.26
N GLY A 73 6.24 -15.20 -0.38
CA GLY A 73 7.22 -14.55 -1.24
C GLY A 73 8.59 -14.39 -0.56
N ARG A 74 8.62 -13.90 0.68
CA ARG A 74 9.86 -13.73 1.47
C ARG A 74 10.60 -15.03 1.80
N ALA A 75 9.88 -16.12 2.02
CA ALA A 75 10.47 -17.38 2.47
C ALA A 75 11.08 -18.18 1.33
N GLY A 76 10.55 -18.04 0.11
CA GLY A 76 10.97 -18.82 -1.07
C GLY A 76 11.63 -18.01 -2.18
N ARG A 77 11.41 -16.69 -2.24
CA ARG A 77 11.99 -15.79 -3.25
C ARG A 77 12.89 -14.80 -2.51
N HIS A 78 14.08 -14.55 -3.05
CA HIS A 78 14.92 -13.46 -2.54
C HIS A 78 14.27 -12.13 -2.92
N GLU A 79 13.17 -11.78 -2.26
CA GLU A 79 12.49 -10.52 -2.50
C GLU A 79 13.46 -9.36 -2.26
N PRO A 80 13.51 -8.39 -3.18
CA PRO A 80 14.33 -7.20 -2.98
C PRO A 80 13.89 -6.49 -1.70
N THR A 81 14.85 -5.89 -1.01
CA THR A 81 14.52 -4.87 -0.01
C THR A 81 13.88 -3.69 -0.72
N VAL A 82 12.83 -3.13 -0.15
CA VAL A 82 12.08 -2.02 -0.74
C VAL A 82 12.00 -0.82 0.19
N ALA A 83 11.80 0.36 -0.40
CA ALA A 83 11.41 1.57 0.30
C ALA A 83 10.31 2.28 -0.50
N HIS A 84 9.14 2.44 0.10
CA HIS A 84 8.02 3.15 -0.51
C HIS A 84 8.08 4.64 -0.14
N VAL A 85 8.03 5.50 -1.17
CA VAL A 85 7.89 6.95 -1.03
C VAL A 85 6.52 7.32 -1.57
N VAL A 86 5.64 7.75 -0.67
CA VAL A 86 4.25 8.09 -0.97
C VAL A 86 4.12 9.58 -1.25
N GLY A 87 3.48 9.94 -2.37
CA GLY A 87 3.27 11.31 -2.80
C GLY A 87 1.83 11.57 -3.24
N GLN A 88 1.46 12.85 -3.34
CA GLN A 88 0.18 13.33 -3.87
C GLN A 88 -1.03 12.52 -3.37
N THR A 89 -1.13 12.32 -2.06
CA THR A 89 -2.26 11.60 -1.46
C THR A 89 -3.48 12.51 -1.36
N LEU A 90 -4.62 12.04 -1.85
CA LEU A 90 -5.90 12.72 -1.81
C LEU A 90 -6.96 11.77 -1.25
N ILE A 91 -7.85 12.28 -0.41
CA ILE A 91 -9.07 11.57 0.00
C ILE A 91 -10.26 12.35 -0.56
N GLU A 92 -11.13 11.65 -1.28
CA GLU A 92 -12.40 12.15 -1.79
C GLU A 92 -13.54 11.41 -1.11
N TRP A 93 -14.57 12.15 -0.72
CA TRP A 93 -15.76 11.57 -0.09
C TRP A 93 -16.93 11.62 -1.07
N THR A 94 -17.51 10.45 -1.35
CA THR A 94 -18.75 10.33 -2.14
C THR A 94 -19.77 9.55 -1.32
N ASP A 95 -20.92 10.16 -1.02
CA ASP A 95 -22.02 9.53 -0.25
C ASP A 95 -21.54 8.89 1.07
N GLY A 96 -20.66 9.59 1.79
CA GLY A 96 -20.09 9.11 3.06
C GLY A 96 -19.06 7.99 2.93
N ARG A 97 -18.63 7.66 1.72
CA ARG A 97 -17.60 6.66 1.44
C ARG A 97 -16.30 7.35 1.04
N PRO A 98 -15.22 7.15 1.80
CA PRO A 98 -13.91 7.70 1.47
C PRO A 98 -13.20 6.84 0.41
N HIS A 99 -12.69 7.51 -0.59
CA HIS A 99 -11.82 6.98 -1.63
C HIS A 99 -10.48 7.70 -1.58
N LEU A 100 -9.37 6.96 -1.57
CA LEU A 100 -8.02 7.50 -1.50
C LEU A 100 -7.27 7.20 -2.79
N LEU A 101 -6.62 8.23 -3.33
CA LEU A 101 -5.69 8.13 -4.45
C LEU A 101 -4.31 8.57 -4.01
N ALA A 102 -3.26 7.85 -4.44
CA ALA A 102 -1.88 8.27 -4.21
C ALA A 102 -0.92 7.75 -5.29
N TYR A 103 0.08 8.56 -5.60
CA TYR A 103 1.25 8.07 -6.33
C TYR A 103 2.27 7.50 -5.34
N VAL A 104 2.78 6.31 -5.65
CA VAL A 104 3.80 5.66 -4.83
C VAL A 104 5.00 5.31 -5.70
N THR A 105 6.16 5.85 -5.32
CA THR A 105 7.45 5.48 -5.89
C THR A 105 8.09 4.42 -5.01
N VAL A 106 8.48 3.27 -5.57
CA VAL A 106 9.09 2.19 -4.80
C VAL A 106 10.50 1.93 -5.30
N TRP A 107 11.46 2.09 -4.41
CA TRP A 107 12.87 1.82 -4.66
C TRP A 107 13.20 0.38 -4.26
N HIS A 108 13.93 -0.34 -5.11
CA HIS A 108 14.20 -1.76 -4.91
C HIS A 108 15.69 -2.07 -4.88
N TRP A 109 16.08 -2.97 -3.98
CA TRP A 109 17.44 -3.47 -3.81
C TRP A 109 17.47 -4.99 -3.67
N SER A 110 18.03 -5.70 -4.64
CA SER A 110 18.45 -7.10 -4.51
C SER A 110 19.45 -7.34 -3.35
N ALA A 111 20.23 -6.33 -2.98
CA ALA A 111 21.08 -6.27 -1.78
C ALA A 111 21.23 -4.80 -1.32
N THR A 112 21.25 -4.50 -0.03
CA THR A 112 21.41 -3.11 0.43
C THR A 112 22.87 -2.68 0.57
N ARG A 113 23.79 -3.63 0.46
CA ARG A 113 25.23 -3.45 0.66
C ARG A 113 26.04 -4.10 -0.46
N THR A 114 27.22 -3.54 -0.74
CA THR A 114 28.29 -4.20 -1.51
C THR A 114 28.98 -5.29 -0.69
N ALA A 115 29.81 -6.12 -1.33
CA ALA A 115 30.57 -7.18 -0.65
C ALA A 115 31.55 -6.63 0.42
N ASP A 116 32.02 -5.39 0.26
CA ASP A 116 32.85 -4.67 1.22
C ASP A 116 32.03 -3.86 2.27
N GLY A 117 30.71 -4.04 2.31
CA GLY A 117 29.83 -3.47 3.36
C GLY A 117 29.35 -2.03 3.13
N ARG A 118 29.70 -1.38 2.02
CA ARG A 118 29.23 -0.03 1.69
C ARG A 118 27.76 -0.04 1.27
N HIS A 119 27.05 1.06 1.52
CA HIS A 119 25.70 1.25 0.98
C HIS A 119 25.76 1.29 -0.55
N ARG A 120 24.77 0.67 -1.20
CA ARG A 120 24.66 0.71 -2.67
C ARG A 120 23.39 1.45 -3.13
N PRO A 121 23.39 2.01 -4.35
CA PRO A 121 22.18 2.54 -4.96
C PRO A 121 21.12 1.46 -5.17
N ALA A 122 19.87 1.89 -5.34
CA ALA A 122 18.78 1.02 -5.76
C ALA A 122 19.06 0.43 -7.15
N ASP A 123 18.59 -0.79 -7.40
CA ASP A 123 18.74 -1.45 -8.70
C ASP A 123 17.70 -0.94 -9.71
N TRP A 124 16.47 -0.72 -9.23
CA TRP A 124 15.37 -0.17 -10.02
C TRP A 124 14.35 0.56 -9.15
N THR A 125 13.51 1.36 -9.81
CA THR A 125 12.35 2.02 -9.23
C THR A 125 11.11 1.79 -10.08
N VAL A 126 9.96 1.69 -9.42
CA VAL A 126 8.64 1.66 -10.06
C VAL A 126 7.83 2.84 -9.56
N VAL A 127 6.86 3.28 -10.35
CA VAL A 127 5.88 4.29 -9.93
C VAL A 127 4.50 3.69 -10.20
N GLY A 128 3.69 3.61 -9.15
CA GLY A 128 2.33 3.12 -9.23
C GLY A 128 1.32 4.15 -8.74
N LEU A 129 0.11 4.06 -9.28
CA LEU A 129 -1.08 4.67 -8.71
C LEU A 129 -1.70 3.64 -7.76
N VAL A 130 -2.00 4.06 -6.53
CA VAL A 130 -2.72 3.27 -5.54
C VAL A 130 -4.09 3.91 -5.35
N GLU A 131 -5.12 3.11 -5.55
CA GLU A 131 -6.51 3.46 -5.32
C GLU A 131 -7.07 2.58 -4.21
N ASP A 132 -7.52 3.20 -3.13
CA ASP A 132 -8.08 2.50 -1.98
C ASP A 132 -9.49 2.99 -1.64
N ASP A 133 -10.41 2.07 -1.42
CA ASP A 133 -11.68 2.36 -0.74
C ASP A 133 -11.55 1.95 0.73
N PHE A 134 -12.20 2.68 1.63
CA PHE A 134 -12.19 2.36 3.06
C PHE A 134 -13.58 2.15 3.63
N GLU A 135 -13.66 1.24 4.60
CA GLU A 135 -14.85 0.97 5.40
C GLU A 135 -14.50 0.93 6.88
N GLN A 136 -15.50 1.18 7.73
CA GLN A 136 -15.36 0.99 9.16
C GLN A 136 -15.61 -0.48 9.54
N GLU A 137 -14.61 -1.11 10.15
CA GLU A 137 -14.71 -2.43 10.77
C GLU A 137 -14.20 -2.29 12.21
N ASP A 138 -15.02 -2.69 13.19
CA ASP A 138 -14.69 -2.61 14.63
C ASP A 138 -14.20 -1.22 15.10
N GLY A 139 -14.84 -0.16 14.59
CA GLY A 139 -14.51 1.23 14.94
C GLY A 139 -13.18 1.73 14.36
N ARG A 140 -12.65 1.06 13.34
CA ARG A 140 -11.43 1.48 12.63
C ARG A 140 -11.70 1.59 11.14
N TRP A 141 -11.13 2.62 10.51
CA TRP A 141 -11.10 2.72 9.06
C TRP A 141 -10.02 1.80 8.47
N LEU A 142 -10.47 0.78 7.73
CA LEU A 142 -9.65 -0.23 7.07
C LEU A 142 -9.87 -0.19 5.56
N ILE A 143 -8.88 -0.64 4.79
CA ILE A 143 -8.96 -0.72 3.34
C ILE A 143 -9.89 -1.88 2.96
N SER A 144 -10.99 -1.60 2.28
CA SER A 144 -11.95 -2.60 1.78
C SER A 144 -11.70 -2.98 0.33
N ARG A 145 -11.12 -2.07 -0.46
CA ARG A 145 -10.60 -2.37 -1.80
C ARG A 145 -9.27 -1.70 -1.99
N ARG A 146 -8.34 -2.39 -2.65
CA ARG A 146 -7.11 -1.81 -3.18
C ARG A 146 -6.93 -2.21 -4.63
N HIS A 147 -6.67 -1.24 -5.48
CA HIS A 147 -6.16 -1.46 -6.83
C HIS A 147 -4.84 -0.71 -6.99
N VAL A 148 -3.86 -1.38 -7.60
CA VAL A 148 -2.54 -0.80 -7.87
C VAL A 148 -2.16 -1.05 -9.31
N GLU A 149 -1.91 0.04 -10.04
CA GLU A 149 -1.48 0.00 -11.43
C GLU A 149 -0.18 0.77 -11.67
N PRO A 150 0.64 0.36 -12.66
CA PRO A 150 1.85 1.09 -13.01
C PRO A 150 1.53 2.35 -13.81
N VAL A 151 2.12 3.49 -13.44
CA VAL A 151 1.95 4.76 -14.18
C VAL A 151 3.15 5.13 -15.06
N ALA A 152 4.26 4.40 -14.91
CA ALA A 152 5.50 4.64 -15.64
C ALA A 152 6.09 3.32 -16.18
N GLY A 153 5.22 2.43 -16.68
CA GLY A 153 5.56 1.05 -17.03
C GLY A 153 5.88 0.19 -15.79
N LEU A 154 6.19 -1.09 -16.00
CA LEU A 154 6.53 -2.01 -14.90
C LEU A 154 7.82 -1.61 -14.17
N VAL A 155 8.72 -0.89 -14.85
CA VAL A 155 9.93 -0.29 -14.28
C VAL A 155 10.07 1.11 -14.85
N ALA A 156 10.15 2.10 -13.96
CA ALA A 156 10.29 3.50 -14.35
C ALA A 156 11.76 3.86 -14.64
N ALA A 157 12.69 3.33 -13.84
CA ALA A 157 14.13 3.46 -14.09
C ALA A 157 14.93 2.30 -13.46
N GLY A 158 16.12 2.03 -14.01
CA GLY A 158 17.02 0.97 -13.57
C GLY A 158 16.75 -0.36 -14.28
N ARG A 159 17.22 -1.47 -13.70
CA ARG A 159 17.06 -2.81 -14.26
C ARG A 159 16.22 -3.67 -13.32
N GLY A 160 14.95 -3.87 -13.69
CA GLY A 160 14.04 -4.75 -12.94
C GLY A 160 14.49 -6.21 -12.91
N PRO A 161 13.85 -7.04 -12.08
CA PRO A 161 14.08 -8.48 -12.10
C PRO A 161 13.68 -9.03 -13.47
N VAL A 162 14.57 -9.83 -14.06
CA VAL A 162 14.33 -10.57 -15.31
C VAL A 162 13.51 -11.82 -14.99
#